data_AF-A0AA51DTI3-F1
#
_entry.id   AF-A0AA51DTI3-F1
#
_cell.length_a   1.000
_cell.length_b   1.000
_cell.length_c   1.000
_cell.angle_alpha   90.00
_cell.angle_beta   90.00
_cell.angle_gamma   90.00
#
_symmetry.space_group_name_H-M   'P 1'
#
loop_
_entity.id
_entity.type
_entity.pdbx_description
1 polymer ?
#
loop_
_entity_poly.entity_id
_entity_poly.type
_entity_poly.pdbx_seq_one_letter_code
_entity_poly.pdbx_strand_id
1 'polypeptide(L)'
;MVYSNSYAANEKMEKTQDVADMNYSQNLTEEELQMHKLINESIYKEVEESLKPYCEYGLSYNSNENQLYFNNNPIKCFVDNTATDGSFYGTEHHCEAGVGGVITKRDTNGNITELTYLDDDKLDEYLSTGWKTSSK
;
A
#
# COMPACT_ATOMS: atom_id res chain seq x y z
N MET A 1 14.38 -34.69 -8.27
CA MET A 1 14.16 -33.66 -9.29
C MET A 1 13.82 -32.38 -8.56
N VAL A 2 14.68 -31.37 -8.63
CA VAL A 2 14.45 -30.06 -8.02
C VAL A 2 13.69 -29.25 -9.05
N TYR A 3 12.37 -29.09 -8.88
CA TYR A 3 11.62 -28.17 -9.73
C TYR A 3 11.79 -26.76 -9.20
N SER A 4 12.80 -26.09 -9.73
CA SER A 4 12.94 -24.64 -9.71
C SER A 4 11.82 -24.03 -10.55
N ASN A 5 10.78 -23.50 -9.90
CA ASN A 5 9.83 -22.57 -10.52
C ASN A 5 9.98 -21.19 -9.88
N SER A 6 11.16 -20.58 -10.08
CA SER A 6 11.44 -19.19 -9.72
C SER A 6 10.86 -18.18 -10.73
N TYR A 7 9.91 -18.59 -11.58
CA TYR A 7 9.31 -17.74 -12.62
C TYR A 7 7.82 -17.45 -12.40
N ALA A 8 7.16 -18.08 -11.41
CA ALA A 8 5.73 -17.83 -11.13
C ALA A 8 5.48 -16.80 -10.00
N ALA A 9 6.52 -16.40 -9.26
CA ALA A 9 6.39 -15.42 -8.18
C ALA A 9 6.30 -13.97 -8.70
N ASN A 10 6.82 -13.71 -9.91
CA ASN A 10 6.98 -12.34 -10.39
C ASN A 10 5.80 -11.85 -11.26
N GLU A 11 4.93 -12.74 -11.75
CA GLU A 11 3.67 -12.36 -12.41
C GLU A 11 2.46 -12.37 -11.46
N LYS A 12 2.53 -13.05 -10.30
CA LYS A 12 1.43 -13.08 -9.33
C LYS A 12 1.22 -11.79 -8.54
N MET A 13 2.12 -10.80 -8.67
CA MET A 13 1.89 -9.45 -8.17
C MET A 13 1.11 -8.57 -9.17
N GLU A 14 0.59 -9.15 -10.25
CA GLU A 14 -0.39 -8.49 -11.11
C GLU A 14 -1.77 -8.48 -10.40
N LYS A 15 -2.01 -7.42 -9.61
CA LYS A 15 -3.31 -7.01 -9.03
C LYS A 15 -4.27 -8.15 -8.70
N THR A 16 -4.03 -8.91 -7.63
CA THR A 16 -5.14 -9.64 -7.00
C THR A 16 -6.12 -8.60 -6.48
N GLN A 17 -7.26 -8.46 -7.16
CA GLN A 17 -8.34 -7.58 -6.72
C GLN A 17 -8.83 -8.04 -5.35
N ASP A 18 -9.04 -7.06 -4.46
CA ASP A 18 -9.42 -7.32 -3.07
C ASP A 18 -10.80 -8.01 -3.03
N VAL A 19 -10.97 -9.13 -2.33
CA VAL A 19 -12.29 -9.74 -2.14
C VAL A 19 -13.17 -8.96 -1.16
N ALA A 20 -12.62 -7.97 -0.45
CA ALA A 20 -13.40 -6.95 0.24
C ALA A 20 -14.20 -6.09 -0.75
N ASP A 21 -13.77 -5.98 -2.02
CA ASP A 21 -14.56 -5.37 -3.07
C ASP A 21 -15.79 -6.26 -3.36
N MET A 22 -16.95 -5.76 -2.94
CA MET A 22 -18.23 -6.43 -3.14
C MET A 22 -18.55 -6.69 -4.61
N ASN A 23 -18.02 -5.95 -5.58
CA ASN A 23 -18.28 -6.23 -7.00
C ASN A 23 -17.46 -7.42 -7.52
N TYR A 24 -16.27 -7.65 -6.96
CA TYR A 24 -15.37 -8.71 -7.37
C TYR A 24 -15.84 -10.08 -6.85
N SER A 25 -16.25 -10.14 -5.58
CA SER A 25 -16.68 -11.39 -4.93
C SER A 25 -17.97 -12.00 -5.50
N GLN A 26 -18.84 -11.22 -6.14
CA GLN A 26 -20.14 -11.68 -6.65
C GLN A 26 -20.02 -12.64 -7.84
N ASN A 27 -18.86 -12.70 -8.49
CA ASN A 27 -18.62 -13.52 -9.68
C ASN A 27 -17.72 -14.75 -9.43
N LEU A 28 -17.33 -14.99 -8.17
CA LEU A 28 -16.45 -16.09 -7.78
C LEU A 28 -17.23 -17.28 -7.24
N THR A 29 -16.73 -18.48 -7.50
CA THR A 29 -17.18 -19.69 -6.80
C THR A 29 -16.74 -19.67 -5.33
N GLU A 30 -17.34 -20.52 -4.49
CA GLU A 30 -16.97 -20.62 -3.05
C GLU A 30 -15.50 -21.00 -2.85
N GLU A 31 -14.97 -21.91 -3.67
CA GLU A 31 -13.57 -22.35 -3.62
C GLU A 31 -12.60 -21.23 -4.03
N GLU A 32 -12.92 -20.49 -5.11
CA GLU A 32 -12.15 -19.32 -5.52
C GLU A 32 -12.19 -18.23 -4.45
N LEU A 33 -13.37 -17.95 -3.88
CA LEU A 33 -13.50 -16.99 -2.80
C LEU A 33 -12.62 -17.37 -1.59
N GLN A 34 -12.57 -18.65 -1.22
CA GLN A 34 -11.74 -19.13 -0.13
C GLN A 34 -10.24 -19.02 -0.45
N MET A 35 -9.83 -19.36 -1.68
CA MET A 35 -8.45 -19.20 -2.13
C MET A 35 -8.02 -17.73 -2.12
N HIS A 36 -8.86 -16.84 -2.66
CA HIS A 36 -8.57 -15.41 -2.70
C HIS A 36 -8.49 -14.79 -1.30
N LYS A 37 -9.35 -15.20 -0.36
CA LYS A 37 -9.25 -14.76 1.05
C LYS A 37 -7.89 -15.11 1.66
N LEU A 38 -7.42 -16.34 1.47
CA LEU A 38 -6.11 -16.77 1.99
C LEU A 38 -4.95 -15.99 1.34
N ILE A 39 -5.06 -15.67 0.05
CA ILE A 39 -4.08 -14.84 -0.65
C ILE A 39 -4.08 -13.42 -0.05
N ASN A 40 -5.24 -12.78 0.09
CA ASN A 40 -5.34 -11.43 0.66
C ASN A 40 -4.80 -11.37 2.09
N GLU A 41 -5.16 -12.33 2.95
CA GLU A 41 -4.60 -12.43 4.31
C GLU A 41 -3.07 -12.52 4.31
N SER A 42 -2.47 -13.23 3.36
CA SER A 42 -1.02 -13.30 3.23
C SER A 42 -0.42 -11.97 2.76
N ILE A 43 -1.04 -11.31 1.78
CA ILE A 43 -0.61 -10.01 1.26
C ILE A 43 -0.66 -8.94 2.35
N TYR A 44 -1.76 -8.86 3.11
CA TYR A 44 -1.88 -7.87 4.18
C TYR A 44 -0.84 -8.08 5.28
N LYS A 45 -0.48 -9.32 5.61
CA LYS A 45 0.61 -9.58 6.57
C LYS A 45 1.96 -9.13 6.03
N GLU A 46 2.23 -9.33 4.73
CA GLU A 46 3.45 -8.80 4.11
C GLU A 46 3.49 -7.28 4.13
N VAL A 47 2.35 -6.62 3.86
CA VAL A 47 2.20 -5.16 3.99
C VAL A 47 2.48 -4.73 5.44
N GLU A 48 1.88 -5.39 6.43
CA GLU A 48 2.08 -5.10 7.85
C GLU A 48 3.57 -5.14 8.23
N GLU A 49 4.30 -6.16 7.78
CA GLU A 49 5.74 -6.28 7.99
C GLU A 49 6.52 -5.15 7.30
N SER A 50 6.15 -4.80 6.06
CA SER A 50 6.78 -3.70 5.31
C SER A 50 6.56 -2.33 5.96
N LEU A 51 5.48 -2.17 6.72
CA LEU A 51 5.12 -0.92 7.37
C LEU A 51 5.70 -0.75 8.79
N LYS A 52 6.29 -1.80 9.37
CA LYS A 52 6.91 -1.75 10.72
C LYS A 52 7.89 -0.59 10.95
N PRO A 53 8.76 -0.21 10.00
CA PRO A 53 9.67 0.92 10.19
C PRO A 53 8.97 2.26 10.44
N TYR A 54 7.71 2.40 10.04
CA TYR A 54 6.94 3.65 10.18
C TYR A 54 6.17 3.73 11.51
N CYS A 55 6.10 2.63 12.27
CA CYS A 55 5.33 2.55 13.51
C CYS A 55 5.80 3.53 14.58
N GLU A 56 7.12 3.78 14.67
CA GLU A 56 7.67 4.74 15.63
C GLU A 56 7.25 6.19 15.36
N TYR A 57 6.80 6.47 14.13
CA TYR A 57 6.32 7.77 13.69
C TYR A 57 4.78 7.89 13.74
N GLY A 58 4.08 6.90 14.31
CA GLY A 58 2.64 6.93 14.54
C GLY A 58 1.78 6.26 13.47
N LEU A 59 2.39 5.55 12.49
CA LEU A 59 1.64 4.71 11.56
C LEU A 59 1.26 3.38 12.21
N SER A 60 0.07 2.87 11.93
CA SER A 60 -0.28 1.48 12.22
C SER A 60 -1.18 0.91 11.14
N TYR A 61 -1.22 -0.42 11.04
CA TYR A 61 -1.99 -1.13 10.02
C TYR A 61 -2.73 -2.31 10.64
N ASN A 62 -4.02 -2.45 10.34
CA ASN A 62 -4.82 -3.61 10.69
C ASN A 62 -4.92 -4.53 9.48
N SER A 63 -4.12 -5.59 9.46
CA SER A 63 -4.10 -6.57 8.38
C SER A 63 -5.38 -7.41 8.27
N ASN A 64 -6.22 -7.47 9.31
CA ASN A 64 -7.50 -8.17 9.22
C ASN A 64 -8.56 -7.38 8.45
N GLU A 65 -8.42 -6.05 8.42
CA GLU A 65 -9.39 -5.12 7.82
C GLU A 65 -8.81 -4.37 6.62
N ASN A 66 -7.54 -4.62 6.27
CA ASN A 66 -6.79 -3.83 5.30
C ASN A 66 -6.92 -2.30 5.55
N GLN A 67 -6.71 -1.86 6.79
CA GLN A 67 -6.92 -0.47 7.19
C GLN A 67 -5.66 0.17 7.81
N LEU A 68 -5.29 1.34 7.29
CA LEU A 68 -4.22 2.19 7.81
C LEU A 68 -4.75 3.19 8.84
N TYR A 69 -3.93 3.47 9.85
CA TYR A 69 -4.17 4.51 10.84
C TYR A 69 -2.93 5.37 11.03
N PHE A 70 -3.14 6.66 11.31
CA PHE A 70 -2.11 7.59 11.73
C PHE A 70 -2.51 8.25 13.04
N ASN A 71 -1.72 8.05 14.09
CA ASN A 71 -2.04 8.49 15.44
C ASN A 71 -3.47 8.07 15.87
N ASN A 72 -3.85 6.82 15.58
CA ASN A 72 -5.17 6.23 15.81
C ASN A 72 -6.33 6.79 14.98
N ASN A 73 -6.08 7.65 13.98
CA ASN A 73 -7.11 8.11 13.04
C ASN A 73 -7.01 7.34 11.72
N PRO A 74 -8.12 6.83 11.16
CA PRO A 74 -8.08 6.10 9.89
C PRO A 74 -7.70 7.03 8.73
N ILE A 75 -6.82 6.55 7.84
CA ILE A 75 -6.36 7.28 6.64
C ILE A 75 -6.59 6.44 5.38
N LYS A 76 -6.76 7.09 4.23
CA LYS A 76 -7.02 6.42 2.95
C LYS A 76 -5.76 5.87 2.29
N CYS A 77 -4.61 6.50 2.51
CA CYS A 77 -3.37 6.01 1.91
C CYS A 77 -2.12 6.37 2.73
N PHE A 78 -1.07 5.59 2.49
CA PHE A 78 0.29 5.85 2.93
C PHE A 78 1.21 5.88 1.71
N VAL A 79 2.12 6.86 1.67
CA VAL A 79 3.06 7.04 0.56
C VAL A 79 4.46 7.31 1.10
N ASP A 80 5.40 6.45 0.75
CA ASP A 80 6.82 6.66 0.94
C ASP A 80 7.51 6.79 -0.41
N ASN A 81 7.76 8.03 -0.84
CA ASN A 81 8.52 8.30 -2.05
C ASN A 81 9.99 8.57 -1.69
N THR A 82 10.89 7.74 -2.19
CA THR A 82 12.34 7.87 -1.98
C THR A 82 13.06 8.58 -3.13
N ALA A 83 12.35 8.91 -4.21
CA ALA A 83 12.91 9.66 -5.32
C ALA A 83 13.15 11.13 -4.95
N THR A 84 14.26 11.70 -5.42
CA THR A 84 14.67 13.09 -5.17
C THR A 84 14.47 14.00 -6.38
N ASP A 85 14.18 13.42 -7.55
CA ASP A 85 13.99 14.10 -8.83
C ASP A 85 12.53 14.43 -9.16
N GLY A 86 11.62 14.19 -8.21
CA GLY A 86 10.18 14.37 -8.38
C GLY A 86 9.49 13.26 -9.17
N SER A 87 10.18 12.17 -9.50
CA SER A 87 9.54 10.91 -9.90
C SER A 87 8.98 10.17 -8.68
N PHE A 88 8.38 8.99 -8.89
CA PHE A 88 7.97 8.09 -7.82
C PHE A 88 8.83 6.83 -7.81
N TYR A 89 9.52 6.60 -6.69
CA TYR A 89 10.21 5.34 -6.41
C TYR A 89 10.05 5.01 -4.93
N GLY A 90 9.20 4.03 -4.62
CA GLY A 90 8.98 3.62 -3.23
C GLY A 90 7.67 2.89 -3.03
N THR A 91 7.07 3.06 -1.85
CA THR A 91 5.91 2.30 -1.39
C THR A 91 4.67 3.17 -1.38
N GLU A 92 3.56 2.64 -1.88
CA GLU A 92 2.25 3.24 -1.81
C GLU A 92 1.25 2.16 -1.40
N HIS A 93 0.49 2.42 -0.34
CA HIS A 93 -0.54 1.50 0.15
C HIS A 93 -1.86 2.24 0.31
N HIS A 94 -2.93 1.68 -0.25
CA HIS A 94 -4.27 2.24 -0.22
C HIS A 94 -5.20 1.38 0.63
N CYS A 95 -6.11 2.06 1.32
CA CYS A 95 -7.20 1.47 2.07
C CYS A 95 -8.52 2.06 1.55
N GLU A 96 -9.59 1.28 1.60
CA GLU A 96 -10.89 1.73 1.10
C GLU A 96 -11.57 2.76 2.02
N ALA A 97 -11.23 2.76 3.31
CA ALA A 97 -11.82 3.65 4.30
C ALA A 97 -10.79 4.65 4.89
N GLY A 98 -11.32 5.77 5.39
CA GLY A 98 -10.54 6.90 5.90
C GLY A 98 -10.60 8.13 4.98
N VAL A 99 -9.91 9.20 5.39
CA VAL A 99 -9.82 10.47 4.64
C VAL A 99 -8.41 11.02 4.69
N GLY A 100 -7.93 11.59 3.58
CA GLY A 100 -6.56 12.06 3.46
C GLY A 100 -5.54 10.93 3.62
N GLY A 101 -4.26 11.26 3.68
CA GLY A 101 -3.22 10.24 3.79
C GLY A 101 -1.93 10.77 4.38
N VAL A 102 -0.96 9.88 4.48
CA VAL A 102 0.30 10.17 5.14
C VAL A 102 1.44 9.99 4.16
N ILE A 103 2.32 10.99 4.11
CA ILE A 103 3.55 10.95 3.34
C ILE A 103 4.77 10.87 4.25
N THR A 104 5.79 10.15 3.81
CA THR A 104 7.09 10.10 4.49
C THR A 104 7.95 11.30 4.11
N LYS A 105 8.61 11.91 5.10
CA LYS A 105 9.73 12.82 4.86
C LYS A 105 11.05 12.18 5.27
N ARG A 106 12.07 12.45 4.46
CA ARG A 106 13.41 11.89 4.63
C ARG A 106 14.47 13.00 4.67
N ASP A 107 15.55 12.74 5.39
CA ASP A 107 16.75 13.58 5.34
C ASP A 107 17.55 13.35 4.05
N THR A 108 18.64 14.10 3.85
CA THR A 108 19.52 13.96 2.67
C THR A 108 20.25 12.62 2.58
N ASN A 109 20.27 11.85 3.67
CA ASN A 109 20.87 10.51 3.71
C ASN A 109 19.83 9.41 3.43
N GLY A 110 18.56 9.80 3.22
CA GLY A 110 17.45 8.88 3.00
C GLY A 110 16.83 8.31 4.28
N ASN A 111 17.21 8.79 5.47
CA ASN A 111 16.59 8.35 6.73
C ASN A 111 15.23 9.00 6.91
N ILE A 112 14.27 8.28 7.48
CA ILE A 112 12.95 8.82 7.82
C ILE A 112 13.11 9.83 8.96
N THR A 113 12.57 11.03 8.78
CA THR A 113 12.59 12.08 9.81
C THR A 113 11.21 12.29 10.42
N GLU A 114 10.16 12.25 9.61
CA GLU A 114 8.78 12.41 10.06
C GLU A 114 7.78 11.83 9.06
N LEU A 115 6.55 11.61 9.55
CA LEU A 115 5.36 11.37 8.74
C LEU A 115 4.48 12.62 8.77
N THR A 116 3.96 13.01 7.60
CA THR A 116 3.10 14.18 7.46
C THR A 116 1.73 13.79 6.94
N TYR A 117 0.68 14.19 7.65
CA TYR A 117 -0.69 14.05 7.18
C TYR A 117 -1.02 15.10 6.12
N LEU A 118 -1.68 14.67 5.06
CA LEU A 118 -2.30 15.49 4.03
C LEU A 118 -3.81 15.25 4.07
N ASP A 119 -4.57 16.35 4.01
CA ASP A 119 -6.00 16.27 3.71
C ASP A 119 -6.24 15.75 2.28
N ASP A 120 -7.49 15.44 1.97
CA ASP A 120 -7.87 14.77 0.73
C ASP A 120 -7.44 15.54 -0.52
N ASP A 121 -7.70 16.86 -0.55
CA ASP A 121 -7.37 17.73 -1.68
C ASP A 121 -5.85 17.79 -1.92
N LYS A 122 -5.05 17.98 -0.85
CA LYS A 122 -3.58 18.03 -0.96
C LYS A 122 -2.98 16.69 -1.32
N LEU A 123 -3.58 15.61 -0.83
CA LEU A 123 -3.12 14.27 -1.18
C LEU A 123 -3.35 13.99 -2.66
N ASP A 124 -4.53 14.32 -3.18
CA ASP A 124 -4.83 14.16 -4.60
C ASP A 124 -3.90 15.03 -5.47
N GLU A 125 -3.60 16.25 -5.05
CA GLU A 125 -2.60 17.10 -5.69
C GLU A 125 -1.21 16.42 -5.69
N TYR A 126 -0.78 15.90 -4.54
CA TYR A 126 0.51 15.22 -4.38
C TYR A 126 0.63 13.99 -5.28
N LEU A 127 -0.38 13.12 -5.28
CA LEU A 127 -0.43 11.93 -6.13
C LEU A 127 -0.49 12.29 -7.62
N SER A 128 -1.23 13.34 -8.00
CA SER A 128 -1.35 13.76 -9.40
C SER A 128 -0.09 14.43 -9.97
N THR A 129 0.78 14.96 -9.11
CA THR A 129 2.01 15.66 -9.51
C THR A 129 3.23 14.72 -9.53
N GLY A 130 3.32 13.78 -8.57
CA GLY A 130 4.40 12.79 -8.52
C GLY A 130 4.42 11.81 -9.69
N TRP A 131 3.31 11.68 -10.43
CA TRP A 131 3.16 10.71 -11.54
C TRP A 131 3.34 11.33 -12.93
N LYS A 132 3.52 12.66 -13.05
CA LYS A 132 3.55 13.37 -14.34
C LYS A 132 4.92 13.44 -15.03
N THR A 133 5.99 12.86 -14.46
CA THR A 133 7.35 12.94 -15.04
C THR A 133 7.80 11.72 -15.84
N SER A 134 6.96 10.68 -16.02
CA SER A 134 7.33 9.48 -16.82
C SER A 134 6.83 9.50 -18.27
N SER A 135 6.49 10.66 -18.84
CA SER A 135 6.17 10.78 -20.27
C SER A 135 7.05 11.81 -20.96
N LYS A 136 8.27 11.41 -21.32
CA LYS A 136 9.01 11.98 -22.44
C LYS A 136 9.67 10.87 -23.24
#